data_AF-A0A1Y6G600-F1
#
_entry.id   AF-A0A1Y6G600-F1
#
_cell.length_a   1.000
_cell.length_b   1.000
_cell.length_c   1.000
_cell.angle_alpha   90.00
_cell.angle_beta   90.00
_cell.angle_gamma   90.00
#
_symmetry.space_group_name_H-M   'P 1'
#
loop_
_entity.id
_entity.type
_entity.pdbx_description
1 polymer ?
#
loop_
_entity_poly.entity_id
_entity_poly.type
_entity_poly.pdbx_seq_one_letter_code
_entity_poly.pdbx_strand_id
1 'polypeptide(L)'
;MRSGAFFCSVAVFALSLAGYSARAGEISVTLSGTAFEGGPAFEMALGGTVVGSGTVENPVPEGQTFTFAVGDDLLASQGDLTLRLTNDYFAGEGQDRSLAVLSATVGATGLTPADFNIVAEGTIIERDNSIGALVWSENETAVANAPPGGWQASTEQSAGDACSASADVIGFATDSTAADVGEALSSLVSAAAANNCSVTITGYADVSGSELGNLRLTAARASAVLDDLLVAGARFPAANIVPTPGTNQFGAEAADNRRVTVQLWSPTPVAQPAAVLPDNPVSQLAGEAQGADLAHILVLGWRNDGTLYVRSSNTDPKEVLWLLEQAKARLIAGEPVLGPGH
;
A
#
# COMPACT_ATOMS: atom_id res chain seq x y z
N MET A 1 74.42 43.81 32.01
CA MET A 1 73.23 43.79 32.88
C MET A 1 71.99 43.99 32.02
N ARG A 2 70.93 43.22 32.33
CA ARG A 2 69.57 43.19 31.73
C ARG A 2 69.39 42.35 30.47
N SER A 3 69.24 41.04 30.69
CA SER A 3 68.45 40.13 29.86
C SER A 3 66.97 40.49 29.99
N GLY A 4 66.28 40.70 28.88
CA GLY A 4 64.82 40.79 28.80
C GLY A 4 64.28 39.54 28.11
N ALA A 5 63.59 38.68 28.85
CA ALA A 5 62.87 37.54 28.30
C ALA A 5 61.46 38.00 27.90
N PHE A 6 61.16 37.94 26.60
CA PHE A 6 59.81 38.06 26.07
C PHE A 6 59.08 36.72 26.27
N PHE A 7 58.08 36.70 27.15
CA PHE A 7 57.12 35.60 27.23
C PHE A 7 56.09 35.77 26.11
N CYS A 8 56.10 34.84 25.15
CA CYS A 8 55.06 34.72 24.13
C CYS A 8 54.00 33.75 24.66
N SER A 9 52.85 34.27 25.10
CA SER A 9 51.69 33.45 25.46
C SER A 9 51.11 32.80 24.20
N VAL A 10 51.24 31.48 24.08
CA VAL A 10 50.51 30.69 23.09
C VAL A 10 49.13 30.40 23.66
N ALA A 11 48.10 31.00 23.07
CA ALA A 11 46.71 30.66 23.35
C ALA A 11 46.41 29.29 22.74
N VAL A 12 46.20 28.28 23.59
CA VAL A 12 45.68 26.97 23.19
C VAL A 12 44.18 27.14 22.91
N PHE A 13 43.82 27.21 21.63
CA PHE A 13 42.43 27.06 21.20
C PHE A 13 42.05 25.59 21.37
N ALA A 14 41.31 25.29 22.44
CA ALA A 14 40.61 24.02 22.57
C ALA A 14 39.48 24.00 21.52
N LEU A 15 39.74 23.34 20.39
CA LEU A 15 38.71 22.99 19.42
C LEU A 15 37.82 21.92 20.07
N SER A 16 36.71 22.34 20.65
CA SER A 16 35.62 21.46 21.01
C SER A 16 35.03 20.88 19.72
N LEU A 17 35.53 19.71 19.32
CA LEU A 17 34.85 18.83 18.37
C LEU A 17 33.50 18.48 19.00
N ALA A 18 32.47 19.24 18.63
CA ALA A 18 31.10 18.83 18.83
C ALA A 18 30.95 17.50 18.07
N GLY A 19 30.90 16.40 18.81
CA GLY A 19 30.52 15.11 18.27
C GLY A 19 29.12 15.27 17.71
N TYR A 20 29.03 15.40 16.39
CA TYR A 20 27.79 15.09 15.69
C TYR A 20 27.55 13.61 15.96
N SER A 21 26.68 13.31 16.92
CA SER A 21 26.00 12.02 16.94
C SER A 21 25.17 11.97 15.67
N ALA A 22 25.76 11.49 14.58
CA ALA A 22 24.99 11.05 13.42
C ALA A 22 23.94 10.10 13.97
N ARG A 23 22.66 10.44 13.79
CA ARG A 23 21.61 9.47 14.07
C ARG A 23 21.85 8.37 13.06
N ALA A 24 22.20 7.18 13.50
CA ALA A 24 22.26 6.07 12.56
C ALA A 24 20.84 5.86 12.02
N GLY A 25 20.67 6.00 10.71
CA GLY A 25 19.47 5.52 10.04
C GLY A 25 19.45 3.98 10.07
N GLU A 26 18.35 3.40 9.63
CA GLU A 26 18.15 1.95 9.71
C GLU A 26 17.75 1.39 8.34
N ILE A 27 18.28 0.20 8.04
CA ILE A 27 17.76 -0.66 6.98
C ILE A 27 17.25 -1.94 7.65
N SER A 28 16.01 -2.30 7.33
CA SER A 28 15.40 -3.55 7.75
C SER A 28 15.02 -4.36 6.51
N VAL A 29 15.33 -5.65 6.48
CA VAL A 29 14.96 -6.52 5.37
C VAL A 29 14.39 -7.82 5.91
N THR A 30 13.23 -8.22 5.39
CA THR A 30 12.61 -9.51 5.69
C THR A 30 12.86 -10.46 4.53
N LEU A 31 13.66 -11.49 4.79
CA LEU A 31 14.09 -12.48 3.81
C LEU A 31 13.49 -13.86 4.12
N SER A 32 13.26 -14.64 3.07
CA SER A 32 13.04 -16.08 3.15
C SER A 32 13.96 -16.77 2.13
N GLY A 33 13.73 -18.04 1.87
CA GLY A 33 14.53 -18.79 0.91
C GLY A 33 14.33 -20.29 1.03
N THR A 34 15.19 -21.06 0.37
CA THR A 34 15.28 -22.51 0.51
C THR A 34 16.59 -22.86 1.21
N ALA A 35 16.51 -23.54 2.37
CA ALA A 35 17.68 -24.19 2.94
C ALA A 35 17.94 -25.49 2.20
N PHE A 36 19.12 -25.60 1.60
CA PHE A 36 19.66 -26.86 1.13
C PHE A 36 21.10 -26.93 1.59
N GLU A 37 21.47 -27.94 2.39
CA GLU A 37 22.80 -28.06 3.03
C GLU A 37 23.21 -26.83 3.87
N GLY A 38 22.23 -26.18 4.50
CA GLY A 38 22.39 -24.94 5.26
C GLY A 38 21.53 -23.78 4.74
N GLY A 39 21.28 -22.80 5.61
CA GLY A 39 20.49 -21.62 5.28
C GLY A 39 21.17 -20.72 4.24
N PRO A 40 20.39 -19.97 3.43
CA PRO A 40 20.95 -19.00 2.52
C PRO A 40 21.57 -17.83 3.29
N ALA A 41 22.83 -17.54 2.98
CA ALA A 41 23.60 -16.42 3.50
C ALA A 41 23.60 -15.28 2.48
N PHE A 42 23.51 -14.05 2.97
CA PHE A 42 23.39 -12.88 2.13
C PHE A 42 24.34 -11.78 2.53
N GLU A 43 24.62 -10.91 1.57
CA GLU A 43 25.25 -9.61 1.77
C GLU A 43 24.31 -8.53 1.24
N MET A 44 24.18 -7.45 1.99
CA MET A 44 23.39 -6.28 1.66
C MET A 44 24.31 -5.08 1.48
N ALA A 45 24.16 -4.37 0.38
CA ALA A 45 24.90 -3.15 0.10
C ALA A 45 23.96 -2.00 -0.28
N LEU A 46 24.36 -0.78 0.05
CA LEU A 46 23.69 0.46 -0.32
C LEU A 46 24.68 1.34 -1.09
N GLY A 47 24.38 1.69 -2.33
CA GLY A 47 25.29 2.44 -3.19
C GLY A 47 26.64 1.75 -3.38
N GLY A 48 26.65 0.41 -3.41
CA GLY A 48 27.87 -0.40 -3.52
C GLY A 48 28.67 -0.55 -2.21
N THR A 49 28.26 0.08 -1.11
CA THR A 49 28.89 -0.11 0.20
C THR A 49 28.17 -1.21 0.96
N VAL A 50 28.88 -2.25 1.40
CA VAL A 50 28.30 -3.33 2.22
C VAL A 50 27.90 -2.77 3.59
N VAL A 51 26.61 -2.91 3.92
CA VAL A 51 25.99 -2.37 5.14
C VAL A 51 25.51 -3.47 6.09
N GLY A 52 25.37 -4.70 5.59
CA GLY A 52 24.91 -5.82 6.39
C GLY A 52 25.15 -7.17 5.74
N SER A 53 25.11 -8.22 6.55
CA SER A 53 25.16 -9.61 6.09
C SER A 53 24.49 -10.50 7.13
N GLY A 54 23.99 -11.65 6.71
CA GLY A 54 23.38 -12.61 7.62
C GLY A 54 23.13 -13.96 6.97
N THR A 55 22.57 -14.88 7.75
CA THR A 55 22.12 -16.20 7.27
C THR A 55 20.68 -16.39 7.70
N VAL A 56 19.81 -16.78 6.77
CA VAL A 56 18.41 -17.13 7.07
C VAL A 56 18.41 -18.51 7.72
N GLU A 57 18.11 -18.55 9.02
CA GLU A 57 18.18 -19.79 9.82
C GLU A 57 16.89 -20.62 9.70
N ASN A 58 15.74 -19.97 9.52
CA ASN A 58 14.42 -20.62 9.39
C ASN A 58 13.77 -20.30 8.03
N PRO A 59 14.24 -20.89 6.92
CA PRO A 59 13.67 -20.65 5.59
C PRO A 59 12.39 -21.48 5.32
N VAL A 60 11.66 -21.08 4.27
CA VAL A 60 10.37 -21.58 3.71
C VAL A 60 9.13 -21.16 4.51
N PRO A 61 8.09 -20.61 3.85
CA PRO A 61 7.39 -19.43 4.36
C PRO A 61 7.32 -19.33 5.90
N GLU A 62 8.29 -18.64 6.51
CA GLU A 62 8.16 -17.61 7.53
C GLU A 62 9.43 -16.77 7.34
N GLY A 63 9.30 -15.44 7.33
CA GLY A 63 10.40 -14.53 7.01
C GLY A 63 11.28 -14.25 8.22
N GLN A 64 12.57 -14.06 8.01
CA GLN A 64 13.50 -13.57 9.02
C GLN A 64 13.84 -12.10 8.72
N THR A 65 13.64 -11.23 9.71
CA THR A 65 13.97 -9.81 9.61
C THR A 65 15.39 -9.56 10.11
N PHE A 66 16.16 -8.84 9.32
CA PHE A 66 17.50 -8.37 9.65
C PHE A 66 17.53 -6.86 9.64
N THR A 67 18.13 -6.28 10.67
CA THR A 67 18.16 -4.84 10.87
C THR A 67 19.59 -4.36 11.02
N PHE A 68 19.97 -3.35 10.25
CA PHE A 68 21.31 -2.81 10.20
C PHE A 68 21.29 -1.29 10.33
N ALA A 69 22.16 -0.77 11.19
CA ALA A 69 22.40 0.65 11.31
C ALA A 69 23.23 1.14 10.10
N VAL A 70 22.82 2.25 9.50
CA VAL A 70 23.51 2.89 8.37
C VAL A 70 23.74 4.37 8.62
N GLY A 71 24.82 4.89 8.02
CA GLY A 71 25.13 6.30 8.05
C GLY A 71 24.11 7.12 7.26
N ASP A 72 23.81 8.32 7.77
CA ASP A 72 22.95 9.30 7.11
C ASP A 72 23.44 9.67 5.70
N ASP A 73 24.76 9.70 5.51
CA ASP A 73 25.43 9.94 4.24
C ASP A 73 25.11 8.88 3.18
N LEU A 74 25.06 7.60 3.59
CA LEU A 74 24.70 6.52 2.69
C LEU A 74 23.22 6.58 2.30
N LEU A 75 22.35 6.91 3.26
CA LEU A 75 20.93 7.10 2.97
C LEU A 75 20.68 8.33 2.08
N ALA A 76 21.49 9.38 2.19
CA ALA A 76 21.34 10.59 1.36
C ALA A 76 21.83 10.37 -0.07
N SER A 77 22.61 9.31 -0.30
CA SER A 77 23.07 8.92 -1.63
C SER A 77 21.92 8.35 -2.47
N GLN A 78 22.00 8.52 -3.79
CA GLN A 78 21.12 7.87 -4.77
C GLN A 78 21.61 6.46 -5.14
N GLY A 79 22.27 5.78 -4.21
CA GLY A 79 22.83 4.46 -4.45
C GLY A 79 21.81 3.36 -4.23
N ASP A 80 21.71 2.40 -5.14
CA ASP A 80 20.71 1.32 -5.05
C ASP A 80 20.93 0.42 -3.84
N LEU A 81 19.83 -0.18 -3.36
CA LEU A 81 19.88 -1.28 -2.39
C LEU A 81 20.08 -2.59 -3.15
N THR A 82 21.11 -3.35 -2.80
CA THR A 82 21.41 -4.64 -3.43
C THR A 82 21.49 -5.75 -2.39
N LEU A 83 20.86 -6.89 -2.69
CA LEU A 83 20.92 -8.13 -1.91
C LEU A 83 21.51 -9.24 -2.76
N ARG A 84 22.55 -9.89 -2.25
CA ARG A 84 23.27 -10.96 -2.95
C ARG A 84 23.36 -12.21 -2.10
N LEU A 85 23.10 -13.38 -2.71
CA LEU A 85 23.36 -14.69 -2.12
C LEU A 85 24.88 -14.92 -2.11
N THR A 86 25.47 -15.24 -0.95
CA THR A 86 26.94 -15.36 -0.81
C THR A 86 27.44 -16.80 -0.69
N ASN A 87 26.53 -17.73 -0.43
CA ASN A 87 26.83 -19.14 -0.29
C ASN A 87 25.98 -19.98 -1.25
N ASP A 88 25.86 -19.61 -2.52
CA ASP A 88 25.10 -20.41 -3.48
C ASP A 88 25.52 -21.90 -3.48
N TYR A 89 24.55 -22.81 -3.61
CA TYR A 89 24.81 -24.25 -3.67
C TYR A 89 23.69 -25.01 -4.38
N PHE A 90 24.04 -25.53 -5.55
CA PHE A 90 23.19 -26.37 -6.40
C PHE A 90 23.75 -27.78 -6.53
N ALA A 91 22.93 -28.80 -6.24
CA ALA A 91 23.31 -30.22 -6.40
C ALA A 91 22.41 -31.01 -7.36
N GLY A 92 21.34 -30.40 -7.87
CA GLY A 92 20.38 -31.06 -8.78
C GLY A 92 18.99 -30.44 -8.72
N GLU A 93 18.05 -31.02 -9.47
CA GLU A 93 16.67 -30.55 -9.53
C GLU A 93 16.02 -30.53 -8.13
N GLY A 94 15.48 -29.37 -7.73
CA GLY A 94 14.90 -29.16 -6.40
C GLY A 94 15.92 -29.10 -5.26
N GLN A 95 17.21 -29.16 -5.56
CA GLN A 95 18.33 -29.10 -4.62
C GLN A 95 19.12 -27.82 -4.86
N ASP A 96 18.44 -26.70 -4.70
CA ASP A 96 18.99 -25.37 -4.89
C ASP A 96 18.76 -24.51 -3.64
N ARG A 97 19.79 -23.73 -3.31
CA ARG A 97 19.73 -22.72 -2.26
C ARG A 97 19.34 -21.41 -2.90
N SER A 98 18.22 -20.86 -2.44
CA SER A 98 17.70 -19.61 -2.97
C SER A 98 17.40 -18.62 -1.86
N LEU A 99 17.39 -17.35 -2.20
CA LEU A 99 16.87 -16.27 -1.37
C LEU A 99 15.57 -15.74 -1.95
N ALA A 100 14.72 -15.22 -1.08
CA ALA A 100 13.55 -14.47 -1.45
C ALA A 100 13.44 -13.22 -0.60
N VAL A 101 13.09 -12.09 -1.21
CA VAL A 101 12.74 -10.86 -0.49
C VAL A 101 11.24 -10.82 -0.31
N LEU A 102 10.80 -10.59 0.93
CA LEU A 102 9.39 -10.43 1.29
C LEU A 102 9.03 -8.96 1.52
N SER A 103 9.93 -8.21 2.14
CA SER A 103 9.83 -6.76 2.30
C SER A 103 11.19 -6.17 2.68
N ALA A 104 11.35 -4.87 2.48
CA ALA A 104 12.46 -4.11 3.05
C ALA A 104 12.01 -2.70 3.46
N THR A 105 12.78 -2.08 4.32
CA THR A 105 12.66 -0.67 4.69
C THR A 105 14.04 -0.06 4.65
N VAL A 106 14.23 1.02 3.89
CA VAL A 106 15.48 1.78 3.82
C VAL A 106 15.19 3.20 4.28
N GLY A 107 15.67 3.59 5.46
CA GLY A 107 15.26 4.84 6.09
C GLY A 107 13.75 4.86 6.33
N ALA A 108 13.03 5.75 5.64
CA ALA A 108 11.57 5.87 5.71
C ALA A 108 10.83 5.15 4.55
N THR A 109 11.56 4.59 3.59
CA THR A 109 10.98 4.00 2.37
C THR A 109 10.68 2.53 2.59
N GLY A 110 9.40 2.14 2.52
CA GLY A 110 8.99 0.74 2.50
C GLY A 110 9.05 0.17 1.08
N LEU A 111 9.57 -1.04 0.94
CA LEU A 111 9.75 -1.75 -0.31
C LEU A 111 9.04 -3.10 -0.24
N THR A 112 8.40 -3.45 -1.34
CA THR A 112 7.76 -4.73 -1.62
C THR A 112 8.58 -5.51 -2.64
N PRO A 113 8.30 -6.81 -2.85
CA PRO A 113 9.03 -7.61 -3.85
C PRO A 113 8.92 -7.06 -5.28
N ALA A 114 7.87 -6.28 -5.59
CA ALA A 114 7.69 -5.64 -6.90
C ALA A 114 8.67 -4.47 -7.14
N ASP A 115 9.28 -3.94 -6.09
CA ASP A 115 10.25 -2.84 -6.19
C ASP A 115 11.67 -3.32 -6.51
N PHE A 116 11.88 -4.64 -6.56
CA PHE A 116 13.17 -5.26 -6.85
C PHE A 116 13.22 -5.82 -8.27
N ASN A 117 14.35 -5.59 -8.93
CA ASN A 117 14.73 -6.26 -10.18
C ASN A 117 15.77 -7.33 -9.87
N ILE A 118 15.75 -8.45 -10.58
CA ILE A 118 16.86 -9.40 -10.55
C ILE A 118 17.86 -9.05 -11.63
N VAL A 119 19.12 -8.91 -11.25
CA VAL A 119 20.24 -8.62 -12.14
C VAL A 119 21.19 -9.81 -12.17
N ALA A 120 21.48 -10.30 -13.37
CA ALA A 120 22.50 -11.30 -13.63
C ALA A 120 23.51 -10.73 -14.63
N GLU A 121 24.81 -10.79 -14.31
CA GLU A 121 25.89 -10.27 -15.17
C GLU A 121 25.67 -8.82 -15.66
N GLY A 122 25.07 -7.98 -14.81
CA GLY A 122 24.78 -6.57 -15.12
C GLY A 122 23.56 -6.35 -16.01
N THR A 123 22.81 -7.39 -16.34
CA THR A 123 21.57 -7.31 -17.12
C THR A 123 20.37 -7.65 -16.25
N ILE A 124 19.28 -6.90 -16.38
CA ILE A 124 18.01 -7.23 -15.72
C ILE A 124 17.43 -8.48 -16.38
N ILE A 125 17.07 -9.46 -15.57
CA ILE A 125 16.38 -10.68 -16.01
C ILE A 125 14.97 -10.71 -15.44
N GLU A 126 14.01 -11.18 -16.25
CA GLU A 126 12.64 -11.36 -15.79
C GLU A 126 12.53 -12.67 -15.01
N ARG A 127 12.02 -12.57 -13.77
CA ARG A 127 11.67 -13.71 -12.92
C ARG A 127 10.18 -13.62 -12.59
N ASP A 128 9.51 -14.77 -12.55
CA ASP A 128 8.12 -14.84 -12.11
C ASP A 128 8.03 -14.45 -10.63
N ASN A 129 7.22 -13.42 -10.34
CA ASN A 129 6.95 -12.90 -9.00
C ASN A 129 5.48 -13.07 -8.58
N SER A 130 4.71 -13.87 -9.33
CA SER A 130 3.25 -14.02 -9.18
C SER A 130 2.80 -14.52 -7.81
N ILE A 131 3.70 -15.10 -7.01
CA ILE A 131 3.45 -15.57 -5.64
C ILE A 131 3.79 -14.54 -4.55
N GLY A 132 4.08 -13.28 -4.92
CA GLY A 132 4.38 -12.21 -3.96
C GLY A 132 5.75 -12.36 -3.28
N ALA A 133 6.66 -13.09 -3.89
CA ALA A 133 8.05 -13.22 -3.47
C ALA A 133 8.95 -13.21 -4.72
N LEU A 134 10.06 -12.48 -4.66
CA LEU A 134 11.05 -12.47 -5.72
C LEU A 134 12.19 -13.41 -5.30
N VAL A 135 12.27 -14.58 -5.93
CA VAL A 135 13.24 -15.64 -5.62
C VAL A 135 14.44 -15.55 -6.58
N TRP A 136 15.66 -15.66 -6.05
CA TRP A 136 16.89 -15.70 -6.84
C TRP A 136 17.91 -16.70 -6.27
N SER A 137 18.79 -17.21 -7.14
CA SER A 137 19.89 -18.11 -6.79
C SER A 137 21.13 -17.81 -7.64
N GLU A 138 22.19 -18.61 -7.54
CA GLU A 138 23.42 -18.41 -8.32
C GLU A 138 24.09 -17.04 -8.06
N ASN A 139 24.62 -16.40 -9.13
CA ASN A 139 25.28 -15.10 -9.08
C ASN A 139 24.30 -13.92 -9.24
N GLU A 140 23.01 -14.16 -9.04
CA GLU A 140 21.97 -13.15 -9.19
C GLU A 140 21.97 -12.17 -8.01
N THR A 141 21.55 -10.94 -8.28
CA THR A 141 21.43 -9.88 -7.27
C THR A 141 20.04 -9.27 -7.37
N ALA A 142 19.34 -9.17 -6.24
CA ALA A 142 18.11 -8.40 -6.15
C ALA A 142 18.47 -6.91 -5.93
N VAL A 143 17.95 -6.04 -6.78
CA VAL A 143 18.28 -4.60 -6.82
C VAL A 143 17.01 -3.77 -6.72
N ALA A 144 16.90 -2.95 -5.67
CA ALA A 144 15.91 -1.89 -5.57
C ALA A 144 16.57 -0.54 -5.86
N ASN A 145 16.08 0.14 -6.90
CA ASN A 145 16.65 1.40 -7.34
C ASN A 145 16.37 2.51 -6.32
N ALA A 146 17.35 3.39 -6.10
CA ALA A 146 17.14 4.52 -5.22
C ALA A 146 16.05 5.48 -5.75
N PRO A 147 15.14 5.98 -4.90
CA PRO A 147 14.19 6.99 -5.31
C PRO A 147 14.90 8.31 -5.65
N PRO A 148 14.28 9.17 -6.48
CA PRO A 148 14.79 10.52 -6.71
C PRO A 148 14.99 11.27 -5.40
N GLY A 149 16.22 11.68 -5.12
CA GLY A 149 16.59 12.37 -3.87
C GLY A 149 17.17 11.48 -2.76
N GLY A 150 17.34 10.17 -3.03
CA GLY A 150 17.95 9.23 -2.08
C GLY A 150 16.97 8.70 -1.03
N TRP A 151 17.47 7.82 -0.17
CA TRP A 151 16.69 7.11 0.84
C TRP A 151 16.40 7.92 2.11
N GLN A 152 17.07 9.06 2.27
CA GLN A 152 16.86 10.02 3.36
C GLN A 152 15.65 10.94 3.19
N ALA A 153 14.79 10.69 2.20
CA ALA A 153 13.51 11.38 2.11
C ALA A 153 12.64 11.04 3.35
N SER A 154 12.94 11.68 4.48
CA SER A 154 12.17 11.65 5.71
C SER A 154 11.06 12.68 5.56
N THR A 155 9.83 12.19 5.47
CA THR A 155 8.69 12.73 6.22
C THR A 155 8.42 14.24 6.16
N GLU A 156 8.54 14.88 5.00
CA GLU A 156 7.92 16.21 4.72
C GLU A 156 7.46 16.38 3.26
N GLN A 157 7.05 15.29 2.61
CA GLN A 157 5.82 15.35 1.84
C GLN A 157 4.90 14.38 2.55
N SER A 158 4.04 14.93 3.40
CA SER A 158 3.18 14.10 4.24
C SER A 158 2.43 13.12 3.33
N ALA A 159 2.31 11.85 3.72
CA ALA A 159 1.27 11.00 3.13
C ALA A 159 -0.12 11.66 3.26
N GLY A 160 -0.27 12.62 4.19
CA GLY A 160 -1.38 13.57 4.27
C GLY A 160 -1.55 14.50 3.07
N ASP A 161 -0.49 14.85 2.33
CA ASP A 161 -0.51 15.70 1.13
C ASP A 161 -0.50 14.88 -0.17
N ALA A 162 0.19 13.74 -0.20
CA ALA A 162 0.22 12.89 -1.39
C ALA A 162 -1.17 12.26 -1.67
N CYS A 163 -1.88 11.89 -0.60
CA CYS A 163 -3.26 11.46 -0.68
C CYS A 163 -4.26 12.57 -0.34
N SER A 164 -3.95 13.85 -0.56
CA SER A 164 -4.96 14.94 -0.49
C SER A 164 -5.41 15.44 -1.86
N ALA A 165 -4.86 14.87 -2.95
CA ALA A 165 -5.23 15.25 -4.30
C ALA A 165 -6.75 15.10 -4.50
N SER A 166 -7.33 16.10 -5.15
CA SER A 166 -8.74 16.12 -5.53
C SER A 166 -8.91 16.62 -6.96
N ALA A 167 -10.00 16.20 -7.59
CA ALA A 167 -10.40 16.70 -8.90
C ALA A 167 -11.92 16.75 -9.03
N ASP A 168 -12.39 17.68 -9.85
CA ASP A 168 -13.78 17.81 -10.23
C ASP A 168 -13.95 17.34 -11.68
N VAL A 169 -14.79 16.33 -11.87
CA VAL A 169 -15.27 15.94 -13.20
C VAL A 169 -16.56 16.70 -13.46
N ILE A 170 -16.52 17.58 -14.46
CA ILE A 170 -17.65 18.40 -14.90
C ILE A 170 -18.11 18.00 -16.30
N GLY A 171 -19.19 18.59 -16.79
CA GLY A 171 -19.66 18.36 -18.16
C GLY A 171 -20.63 17.19 -18.32
N PHE A 172 -21.16 16.65 -17.22
CA PHE A 172 -22.23 15.66 -17.30
C PHE A 172 -23.49 16.28 -17.92
N ALA A 173 -24.01 15.67 -18.98
CA ALA A 173 -25.32 16.00 -19.54
C ALA A 173 -26.47 15.59 -18.60
N THR A 174 -27.66 16.14 -18.82
CA THR A 174 -28.88 15.73 -18.10
C THR A 174 -29.09 14.22 -18.24
N ASP A 175 -29.37 13.53 -17.13
CA ASP A 175 -29.56 12.08 -17.04
C ASP A 175 -28.42 11.19 -17.57
N SER A 176 -27.24 11.75 -17.85
CA SER A 176 -26.06 11.00 -18.31
C SER A 176 -25.14 10.59 -17.17
N THR A 177 -24.54 9.40 -17.29
CA THR A 177 -23.44 8.92 -16.43
C THR A 177 -22.05 9.14 -17.03
N ALA A 178 -21.97 9.58 -18.29
CA ALA A 178 -20.71 9.80 -19.00
C ALA A 178 -20.30 11.27 -18.97
N ALA A 179 -19.00 11.51 -18.79
CA ALA A 179 -18.32 12.79 -18.92
C ALA A 179 -16.93 12.56 -19.55
N ASP A 180 -16.33 13.62 -20.11
CA ASP A 180 -14.95 13.57 -20.57
C ASP A 180 -14.02 13.77 -19.35
N VAL A 181 -13.34 12.69 -18.96
CA VAL A 181 -12.59 12.57 -17.70
C VAL A 181 -11.08 12.67 -17.86
N GLY A 182 -10.57 12.62 -19.10
CA GLY A 182 -9.20 12.19 -19.38
C GLY A 182 -8.09 13.02 -18.73
N GLU A 183 -8.16 14.35 -18.84
CA GLU A 183 -7.10 15.22 -18.30
C GLU A 183 -7.27 15.49 -16.80
N ALA A 184 -8.52 15.61 -16.35
CA ALA A 184 -8.87 15.97 -14.97
C ALA A 184 -8.42 14.93 -13.94
N LEU A 185 -8.32 13.65 -14.33
CA LEU A 185 -8.00 12.56 -13.42
C LEU A 185 -6.51 12.16 -13.41
N SER A 186 -5.69 12.71 -14.31
CA SER A 186 -4.29 12.30 -14.49
C SER A 186 -3.43 12.42 -13.23
N SER A 187 -3.61 13.50 -12.46
CA SER A 187 -2.91 13.75 -11.20
C SER A 187 -3.35 12.77 -10.10
N LEU A 188 -4.64 12.42 -10.05
CA LEU A 188 -5.20 11.45 -9.11
C LEU A 188 -4.69 10.03 -9.38
N VAL A 189 -4.65 9.64 -10.65
CA VAL A 189 -4.12 8.33 -11.07
C VAL A 189 -2.65 8.21 -10.67
N SER A 190 -1.85 9.25 -10.95
CA SER A 190 -0.43 9.28 -10.59
C SER A 190 -0.23 9.21 -9.07
N ALA A 191 -1.01 9.97 -8.31
CA ALA A 191 -0.95 9.98 -6.85
C ALA A 191 -1.35 8.62 -6.24
N ALA A 192 -2.42 8.00 -6.75
CA ALA A 192 -2.91 6.70 -6.29
C ALA A 192 -2.02 5.52 -6.74
N ALA A 193 -1.30 5.63 -7.84
CA ALA A 193 -0.34 4.61 -8.26
C ALA A 193 0.95 4.67 -7.43
N ALA A 194 1.40 5.89 -7.11
CA ALA A 194 2.64 6.10 -6.34
C ALA A 194 2.45 5.92 -4.83
N ASN A 195 1.22 6.01 -4.33
CA ASN A 195 0.91 5.99 -2.90
C ASN A 195 -0.28 5.08 -2.63
N ASN A 196 -0.30 4.46 -1.45
CA ASN A 196 -1.39 3.56 -1.03
C ASN A 196 -2.66 4.35 -0.62
N CYS A 197 -3.12 5.25 -1.48
CA CYS A 197 -4.23 6.15 -1.21
C CYS A 197 -5.57 5.44 -1.35
N SER A 198 -6.50 5.75 -0.46
CA SER A 198 -7.90 5.44 -0.62
C SER A 198 -8.61 6.61 -1.29
N VAL A 199 -9.84 6.41 -1.78
CA VAL A 199 -10.58 7.43 -2.52
C VAL A 199 -12.01 7.58 -2.02
N THR A 200 -12.50 8.82 -2.01
CA THR A 200 -13.92 9.15 -1.85
C THR A 200 -14.39 9.85 -3.12
N ILE A 201 -15.50 9.38 -3.69
CA ILE A 201 -16.06 9.87 -4.93
C ILE A 201 -17.50 10.31 -4.65
N THR A 202 -17.73 11.61 -4.72
CA THR A 202 -19.03 12.21 -4.42
C THR A 202 -19.69 12.65 -5.71
N GLY A 203 -20.87 12.08 -6.00
CA GLY A 203 -21.64 12.45 -7.19
C GLY A 203 -22.66 13.54 -6.87
N TYR A 204 -22.79 14.52 -7.77
CA TYR A 204 -23.74 15.62 -7.65
C TYR A 204 -24.65 15.74 -8.88
N ALA A 205 -25.88 16.19 -8.63
CA ALA A 205 -26.86 16.52 -9.64
C ALA A 205 -27.45 17.89 -9.34
N ASP A 206 -28.02 18.54 -10.35
CA ASP A 206 -28.83 19.73 -10.12
C ASP A 206 -30.17 19.38 -9.44
N VAL A 207 -30.91 20.40 -9.00
CA VAL A 207 -32.18 20.21 -8.26
C VAL A 207 -33.35 19.73 -9.13
N SER A 208 -33.17 19.58 -10.45
CA SER A 208 -34.22 18.99 -11.28
C SER A 208 -34.41 17.51 -10.97
N GLY A 209 -35.62 16.99 -11.22
CA GLY A 209 -35.95 15.59 -10.97
C GLY A 209 -36.41 15.29 -9.53
N SER A 210 -36.57 14.01 -9.24
CA SER A 210 -36.93 13.52 -7.90
C SER A 210 -35.67 13.24 -7.09
N GLU A 211 -35.74 13.40 -5.77
CA GLU A 211 -34.61 13.12 -4.86
C GLU A 211 -34.04 11.70 -5.04
N LEU A 212 -34.91 10.69 -5.08
CA LEU A 212 -34.50 9.30 -5.32
C LEU A 212 -33.89 9.09 -6.71
N GLY A 213 -34.40 9.81 -7.72
CA GLY A 213 -33.82 9.81 -9.07
C GLY A 213 -32.40 10.38 -9.07
N ASN A 214 -32.21 11.50 -8.38
CA ASN A 214 -30.91 12.17 -8.28
C ASN A 214 -29.90 11.32 -7.53
N LEU A 215 -30.27 10.73 -6.38
CA LEU A 215 -29.39 9.83 -5.63
C LEU A 215 -28.89 8.65 -6.49
N ARG A 216 -29.79 8.03 -7.26
CA ARG A 216 -29.42 6.93 -8.18
C ARG A 216 -28.48 7.41 -9.29
N LEU A 217 -28.79 8.56 -9.90
CA LEU A 217 -27.98 9.13 -10.98
C LEU A 217 -26.58 9.53 -10.48
N THR A 218 -26.49 10.17 -9.31
CA THR A 218 -25.21 10.57 -8.71
C THR A 218 -24.35 9.38 -8.30
N ALA A 219 -24.95 8.31 -7.78
CA ALA A 219 -24.23 7.08 -7.49
C ALA A 219 -23.64 6.47 -8.78
N ALA A 220 -24.43 6.43 -9.85
CA ALA A 220 -24.00 5.88 -11.13
C ALA A 220 -22.87 6.70 -11.77
N ARG A 221 -22.92 8.03 -11.69
CA ARG A 221 -21.82 8.92 -12.13
C ARG A 221 -20.54 8.69 -11.33
N ALA A 222 -20.65 8.65 -10.01
CA ALA A 222 -19.51 8.40 -9.13
C ALA A 222 -18.87 7.02 -9.41
N SER A 223 -19.69 5.99 -9.65
CA SER A 223 -19.21 4.66 -10.05
C SER A 223 -18.50 4.68 -11.41
N ALA A 224 -19.04 5.37 -12.41
CA ALA A 224 -18.40 5.47 -13.72
C ALA A 224 -17.01 6.13 -13.62
N VAL A 225 -16.88 7.20 -12.83
CA VAL A 225 -15.59 7.85 -12.57
C VAL A 225 -14.61 6.93 -11.83
N LEU A 226 -15.10 6.08 -10.90
CA LEU A 226 -14.26 5.06 -10.27
C LEU A 226 -13.73 4.07 -11.30
N ASP A 227 -14.58 3.57 -12.19
CA ASP A 227 -14.19 2.63 -13.24
C ASP A 227 -13.13 3.25 -14.17
N ASP A 228 -13.31 4.52 -14.55
CA ASP A 228 -12.33 5.25 -15.37
C ASP A 228 -10.97 5.39 -14.67
N LEU A 229 -10.94 5.66 -13.36
CA LEU A 229 -9.70 5.70 -12.57
C LEU A 229 -9.00 4.33 -12.55
N LEU A 230 -9.75 3.25 -12.36
CA LEU A 230 -9.21 1.89 -12.31
C LEU A 230 -8.66 1.44 -13.67
N VAL A 231 -9.37 1.75 -14.76
CA VAL A 231 -8.93 1.49 -16.14
C VAL A 231 -7.68 2.30 -16.47
N ALA A 232 -7.57 3.54 -15.98
CA ALA A 232 -6.38 4.37 -16.13
C ALA A 232 -5.17 3.91 -15.29
N GLY A 233 -5.34 2.89 -14.44
CA GLY A 233 -4.25 2.26 -13.69
C GLY A 233 -4.20 2.62 -12.20
N ALA A 234 -5.13 3.43 -11.69
CA ALA A 234 -5.19 3.71 -10.25
C ALA A 234 -5.53 2.44 -9.45
N ARG A 235 -5.03 2.33 -8.23
CA ARG A 235 -5.36 1.26 -7.28
C ARG A 235 -5.65 1.90 -5.93
N PHE A 236 -6.70 1.44 -5.27
CA PHE A 236 -7.14 1.99 -4.00
C PHE A 236 -7.34 0.86 -2.99
N PRO A 237 -6.77 0.94 -1.76
CA PRO A 237 -7.06 -0.01 -0.69
C PRO A 237 -8.52 0.07 -0.23
N ALA A 238 -9.12 1.26 -0.32
CA ALA A 238 -10.53 1.48 -0.08
C ALA A 238 -11.09 2.56 -1.02
N ALA A 239 -12.35 2.39 -1.42
CA ALA A 239 -13.08 3.35 -2.23
C ALA A 239 -14.48 3.56 -1.65
N ASN A 240 -14.87 4.83 -1.45
CA ASN A 240 -16.17 5.24 -0.94
C ASN A 240 -16.94 6.01 -2.01
N ILE A 241 -18.15 5.57 -2.34
CA ILE A 241 -19.07 6.29 -3.22
C ILE A 241 -20.11 7.00 -2.37
N VAL A 242 -20.20 8.33 -2.51
CA VAL A 242 -21.14 9.18 -1.79
C VAL A 242 -22.13 9.80 -2.78
N PRO A 243 -23.35 9.27 -2.92
CA PRO A 243 -24.38 9.93 -3.71
C PRO A 243 -24.97 11.11 -2.93
N THR A 244 -25.36 12.18 -3.64
CA THR A 244 -26.06 13.31 -3.03
C THR A 244 -27.41 13.55 -3.70
N PRO A 245 -28.38 14.12 -2.98
CA PRO A 245 -29.57 14.67 -3.64
C PRO A 245 -29.19 15.85 -4.56
N GLY A 246 -30.18 16.38 -5.27
CA GLY A 246 -29.98 17.56 -6.12
C GLY A 246 -29.48 18.77 -5.32
N THR A 247 -28.56 19.55 -5.89
CA THR A 247 -27.90 20.69 -5.23
C THR A 247 -27.77 21.90 -6.15
N ASN A 248 -27.57 23.08 -5.55
CA ASN A 248 -27.25 24.35 -6.21
C ASN A 248 -25.94 24.96 -5.68
N GLN A 249 -25.11 24.18 -4.98
CA GLN A 249 -23.96 24.70 -4.25
C GLN A 249 -22.77 25.12 -5.14
N PHE A 250 -22.73 24.68 -6.40
CA PHE A 250 -21.59 24.92 -7.29
C PHE A 250 -21.81 26.07 -8.29
N GLY A 251 -23.01 26.63 -8.33
CA GLY A 251 -23.37 27.69 -9.26
C GLY A 251 -24.86 27.77 -9.50
N ALA A 252 -25.28 28.85 -10.15
CA ALA A 252 -26.69 29.08 -10.49
C ALA A 252 -27.15 28.24 -11.69
N GLU A 253 -26.23 27.82 -12.55
CA GLU A 253 -26.54 27.01 -13.72
C GLU A 253 -26.65 25.53 -13.33
N ALA A 254 -27.61 24.82 -13.94
CA ALA A 254 -27.78 23.38 -13.69
C ALA A 254 -26.51 22.59 -14.08
N ALA A 255 -25.78 23.04 -15.10
CA ALA A 255 -24.53 22.41 -15.53
C ALA A 255 -23.43 22.44 -14.45
N ASP A 256 -23.38 23.48 -13.63
CA ASP A 256 -22.37 23.59 -12.56
C ASP A 256 -22.58 22.53 -11.49
N ASN A 257 -23.82 22.10 -11.27
CA ASN A 257 -24.20 21.16 -10.21
C ASN A 257 -24.20 19.69 -10.67
N ARG A 258 -24.07 19.43 -11.98
CA ARG A 258 -23.87 18.07 -12.52
C ARG A 258 -22.39 17.75 -12.60
N ARG A 259 -21.83 17.28 -11.50
CA ARG A 259 -20.40 16.98 -11.37
C ARG A 259 -20.14 15.76 -10.50
N VAL A 260 -18.90 15.28 -10.53
CA VAL A 260 -18.37 14.32 -9.56
C VAL A 260 -17.11 14.92 -8.97
N THR A 261 -16.98 14.92 -7.65
CA THR A 261 -15.74 15.31 -6.98
C THR A 261 -15.03 14.05 -6.50
N VAL A 262 -13.75 13.93 -6.81
CA VAL A 262 -12.90 12.85 -6.35
C VAL A 262 -11.91 13.41 -5.33
N GLN A 263 -11.77 12.75 -4.19
CA GLN A 263 -10.83 13.13 -3.16
C GLN A 263 -10.07 11.90 -2.67
N LEU A 264 -8.75 11.93 -2.78
CA LEU A 264 -7.91 10.93 -2.15
C LEU A 264 -7.84 11.16 -0.64
N TRP A 265 -7.55 10.11 0.10
CA TRP A 265 -7.23 10.18 1.52
C TRP A 265 -6.26 9.06 1.90
N SER A 266 -5.39 9.35 2.87
CA SER A 266 -4.54 8.32 3.46
C SER A 266 -5.40 7.41 4.34
N PRO A 267 -5.39 6.09 4.16
CA PRO A 267 -6.04 5.19 5.10
C PRO A 267 -5.42 5.39 6.48
N THR A 268 -6.26 5.63 7.48
CA THR A 268 -5.80 5.61 8.88
C THR A 268 -5.20 4.22 9.10
N PRO A 269 -3.94 4.10 9.57
CA PRO A 269 -3.39 2.82 9.95
C PRO A 269 -4.26 2.25 11.06
N VAL A 270 -5.16 1.34 10.73
CA VAL A 270 -5.82 0.54 11.75
C VAL A 270 -4.71 -0.35 12.26
N ALA A 271 -4.22 -0.08 13.47
CA ALA A 271 -3.28 -0.96 14.15
C ALA A 271 -3.89 -2.36 14.10
N GLN A 272 -3.28 -3.23 13.30
CA GLN A 272 -3.73 -4.61 13.13
C GLN A 272 -3.67 -5.21 14.54
N PRO A 273 -4.82 -5.56 15.16
CA PRO A 273 -4.78 -6.15 16.48
C PRO A 273 -3.87 -7.36 16.40
N ALA A 274 -2.98 -7.53 17.40
CA ALA A 274 -2.23 -8.77 17.54
C ALA A 274 -3.20 -9.93 17.33
N ALA A 275 -2.80 -10.92 16.53
CA ALA A 275 -3.62 -12.08 16.23
C ALA A 275 -4.00 -12.79 17.53
N VAL A 276 -5.11 -12.37 18.14
CA VAL A 276 -5.79 -13.13 19.17
C VAL A 276 -6.45 -14.24 18.38
N LEU A 277 -5.86 -15.43 18.37
CA LEU A 277 -6.54 -16.66 17.98
C LEU A 277 -7.79 -16.77 18.87
N PRO A 278 -9.00 -16.55 18.34
CA PRO A 278 -10.19 -16.79 19.11
C PRO A 278 -10.71 -18.17 18.69
N ASP A 279 -11.00 -19.03 19.65
CA ASP A 279 -11.86 -20.18 19.42
C ASP A 279 -13.24 -19.63 18.97
N ASN A 280 -13.45 -19.45 17.67
CA ASN A 280 -14.61 -18.67 17.18
C ASN A 280 -15.18 -19.24 15.87
N PRO A 281 -16.52 -19.44 15.78
CA PRO A 281 -17.29 -20.04 14.66
C PRO A 281 -16.98 -19.61 13.23
N VAL A 282 -16.19 -18.55 13.01
CA VAL A 282 -15.76 -18.11 11.68
C VAL A 282 -14.86 -19.14 10.99
N SER A 283 -13.97 -19.81 11.73
CA SER A 283 -13.13 -20.88 11.19
C SER A 283 -13.94 -22.15 10.88
N GLN A 284 -14.98 -22.42 11.65
CA GLN A 284 -15.95 -23.49 11.40
C GLN A 284 -16.78 -23.21 10.13
N LEU A 285 -17.27 -21.97 9.96
CA LEU A 285 -17.98 -21.52 8.75
C LEU A 285 -17.10 -21.52 7.50
N ALA A 286 -15.82 -21.14 7.62
CA ALA A 286 -14.86 -21.20 6.52
C ALA A 286 -14.58 -22.66 6.11
N GLY A 287 -14.54 -23.58 7.07
CA GLY A 287 -14.43 -25.02 6.80
C GLY A 287 -15.67 -25.61 6.14
N GLU A 288 -16.88 -25.20 6.57
CA GLU A 288 -18.15 -25.62 5.94
C GLU A 288 -18.34 -25.04 4.53
N ALA A 289 -17.83 -23.83 4.28
CA ALA A 289 -17.88 -23.18 2.97
C ALA A 289 -16.88 -23.76 1.96
N GLN A 290 -15.78 -24.37 2.41
CA GLN A 290 -14.75 -24.97 1.55
C GLN A 290 -15.25 -26.15 0.71
N GLY A 291 -16.36 -26.77 1.10
CA GLY A 291 -17.05 -27.83 0.35
C GLY A 291 -18.28 -27.37 -0.43
N ALA A 292 -18.63 -26.08 -0.38
CA ALA A 292 -19.76 -25.54 -1.11
C ALA A 292 -19.38 -25.28 -2.57
N ASP A 293 -20.25 -25.62 -3.51
CA ASP A 293 -20.07 -25.28 -4.93
C ASP A 293 -20.24 -23.76 -5.10
N LEU A 294 -19.12 -23.02 -5.08
CA LEU A 294 -19.04 -21.54 -5.03
C LEU A 294 -19.41 -20.85 -6.35
N ALA A 295 -20.29 -21.43 -7.16
CA ALA A 295 -20.84 -20.76 -8.33
C ALA A 295 -21.80 -19.58 -7.99
N HIS A 296 -22.10 -19.34 -6.70
CA HIS A 296 -23.20 -18.47 -6.27
C HIS A 296 -22.93 -17.67 -4.99
N ILE A 297 -23.56 -16.48 -4.89
CA ILE A 297 -23.43 -15.52 -3.78
C ILE A 297 -24.01 -16.10 -2.48
N LEU A 298 -23.21 -16.02 -1.42
CA LEU A 298 -23.57 -16.33 -0.04
C LEU A 298 -23.68 -15.02 0.75
N VAL A 299 -24.81 -14.80 1.43
CA VAL A 299 -25.01 -13.66 2.34
C VAL A 299 -25.01 -14.16 3.77
N LEU A 300 -24.15 -13.55 4.59
CA LEU A 300 -24.03 -13.78 6.03
C LEU A 300 -24.60 -12.55 6.75
N GLY A 301 -25.43 -12.77 7.78
CA GLY A 301 -25.95 -11.68 8.60
C GLY A 301 -26.37 -12.16 9.98
N TRP A 302 -26.57 -11.22 10.90
CA TRP A 302 -27.09 -11.49 12.23
C TRP A 302 -28.51 -10.96 12.37
N ARG A 303 -29.36 -11.71 13.07
CA ARG A 303 -30.68 -11.24 13.51
C ARG A 303 -30.54 -10.38 14.76
N ASN A 304 -31.58 -9.63 15.08
CA ASN A 304 -31.65 -8.78 16.29
C ASN A 304 -31.52 -9.59 17.59
N ASP A 305 -31.76 -10.91 17.56
CA ASP A 305 -31.57 -11.82 18.70
C ASP A 305 -30.13 -12.39 18.79
N GLY A 306 -29.22 -11.92 17.95
CA GLY A 306 -27.83 -12.39 17.87
C GLY A 306 -27.64 -13.68 17.07
N THR A 307 -28.71 -14.28 16.55
CA THR A 307 -28.61 -15.51 15.75
C THR A 307 -28.00 -15.19 14.39
N LEU A 308 -26.90 -15.88 14.05
CA LEU A 308 -26.35 -15.85 12.70
C LEU A 308 -27.32 -16.54 11.74
N TYR A 309 -27.58 -15.92 10.60
CA TYR A 309 -28.29 -16.54 9.49
C TYR A 309 -27.44 -16.48 8.23
N VAL A 310 -27.57 -17.54 7.43
CA VAL A 310 -26.88 -17.73 6.17
C VAL A 310 -27.93 -17.90 5.07
N ARG A 311 -27.75 -17.21 3.94
CA ARG A 311 -28.61 -17.35 2.76
C ARG A 311 -27.78 -17.51 1.50
N SER A 312 -28.18 -18.45 0.68
CA SER A 312 -27.59 -18.69 -0.64
C SER A 312 -28.60 -18.30 -1.72
N SER A 313 -28.07 -17.71 -2.80
CA SER A 313 -28.86 -17.33 -3.97
C SER A 313 -29.50 -18.54 -4.69
N ASN A 314 -29.10 -19.78 -4.37
CA ASN A 314 -29.75 -20.99 -4.88
C ASN A 314 -31.01 -21.40 -4.11
N THR A 315 -31.15 -21.00 -2.85
CA THR A 315 -32.29 -21.40 -2.00
C THR A 315 -33.36 -20.33 -1.96
N ASP A 316 -32.95 -19.06 -1.89
CA ASP A 316 -33.88 -17.92 -1.92
C ASP A 316 -33.24 -16.71 -2.63
N PRO A 317 -33.25 -16.68 -3.97
CA PRO A 317 -32.64 -15.60 -4.75
C PRO A 317 -33.30 -14.24 -4.53
N LYS A 318 -34.59 -14.21 -4.15
CA LYS A 318 -35.31 -12.96 -3.90
C LYS A 318 -34.92 -12.36 -2.55
N GLU A 319 -34.78 -13.21 -1.53
CA GLU A 319 -34.30 -12.78 -0.21
C GLU A 319 -32.84 -12.31 -0.29
N VAL A 320 -31.97 -13.02 -1.01
CA VAL A 320 -30.57 -12.59 -1.22
C VAL A 320 -30.48 -11.26 -1.95
N LEU A 321 -31.24 -11.05 -3.01
CA LEU A 321 -31.25 -9.77 -3.73
C LEU A 321 -31.79 -8.64 -2.84
N TRP A 322 -32.84 -8.90 -2.06
CA TRP A 322 -33.38 -7.93 -1.10
C TRP A 322 -32.35 -7.59 0.00
N LEU A 323 -31.61 -8.56 0.51
CA LEU A 323 -30.54 -8.35 1.49
C LEU A 323 -29.38 -7.54 0.92
N LEU A 324 -29.00 -7.78 -0.34
CA LEU A 324 -27.98 -7.00 -1.03
C LEU A 324 -28.44 -5.57 -1.28
N GLU A 325 -29.71 -5.36 -1.65
CA GLU A 325 -30.28 -4.01 -1.81
C GLU A 325 -30.43 -3.29 -0.46
N GLN A 326 -30.75 -4.00 0.64
CA GLN A 326 -30.74 -3.46 2.00
C GLN A 326 -29.33 -3.08 2.45
N ALA A 327 -28.35 -3.95 2.26
CA ALA A 327 -26.95 -3.69 2.59
C ALA A 327 -26.42 -2.49 1.79
N LYS A 328 -26.72 -2.45 0.49
CA LYS A 328 -26.42 -1.33 -0.39
C LYS A 328 -27.10 -0.05 0.08
N ALA A 329 -28.38 -0.08 0.44
CA ALA A 329 -29.10 1.09 0.94
C ALA A 329 -28.51 1.61 2.26
N ARG A 330 -28.11 0.72 3.18
CA ARG A 330 -27.48 1.09 4.46
C ARG A 330 -26.06 1.62 4.29
N LEU A 331 -25.28 1.02 3.41
CA LEU A 331 -23.95 1.51 3.03
C LEU A 331 -24.05 2.90 2.39
N ILE A 332 -25.03 3.11 1.51
CA ILE A 332 -25.32 4.41 0.92
C ILE A 332 -25.78 5.43 1.98
N ALA A 333 -26.53 5.00 2.99
CA ALA A 333 -27.00 5.86 4.08
C ALA A 333 -25.94 6.16 5.16
N GLY A 334 -24.75 5.53 5.08
CA GLY A 334 -23.70 5.67 6.09
C GLY A 334 -24.07 5.08 7.46
N GLU A 335 -25.08 4.22 7.51
CA GLU A 335 -25.49 3.55 8.75
C GLU A 335 -24.52 2.41 9.05
N PRO A 336 -24.01 2.28 10.29
CA PRO A 336 -23.17 1.15 10.65
C PRO A 336 -23.96 -0.15 10.49
N VAL A 337 -23.36 -1.13 9.82
CA VAL A 337 -23.87 -2.51 9.82
C VAL A 337 -23.66 -3.04 11.24
N LEU A 338 -24.68 -2.91 12.08
CA LEU A 338 -24.62 -3.33 13.47
C LEU A 338 -24.33 -4.83 13.55
N GLY A 339 -23.16 -5.16 14.10
CA GLY A 339 -22.83 -6.52 14.52
C GLY A 339 -23.62 -6.92 15.77
N PRO A 340 -23.59 -8.21 16.15
CA PRO A 340 -24.32 -8.67 17.33
C PRO A 340 -23.73 -8.04 18.59
N GLY A 341 -24.42 -7.07 19.18
CA GLY A 341 -24.00 -6.41 20.42
C GLY A 341 -24.53 -5.00 20.68
N HIS A 342 -25.33 -4.41 19.79
CA HIS A 342 -26.01 -3.13 20.02
C HIS A 342 -27.50 -3.22 19.72
#